data_AF-X6MG66-F1
#
_entry.id   AF-X6MG66-F1
#
_cell.length_a   1.000
_cell.length_b   1.000
_cell.length_c   1.000
_cell.angle_alpha   90.00
_cell.angle_beta   90.00
_cell.angle_gamma   90.00
#
_symmetry.space_group_name_H-M   'P 1'
#
loop_
_entity.id
_entity.type
_entity.pdbx_description
1 polymer ?
#
loop_
_entity_poly.entity_id
_entity_poly.type
_entity_poly.pdbx_seq_one_letter_code
_entity_poly.pdbx_strand_id
1 'polypeptide(L)'
;MTTMMITTLRRSGLRQKELIKRPIWNIIPCVLIRRLRQPNTYHARLDEQHQRTQYMKKLKGQKDALLKAKSSPESQYERSLIQKMESDKEIIRYLKESLSQDISLYAAAVKRCSELKYHNSIIQIIDIVQSKHIPPNVIFYNMILYHLCIWDKFDLQKHYFQQWFEKQQDQTNHQLL
;
A
#
# COMPACT_ATOMS: atom_id res chain seq x y z
N MET A 1 -50.00 -52.33 15.40
CA MET A 1 -49.86 -53.37 14.35
C MET A 1 -48.57 -54.12 14.66
N THR A 2 -48.54 -55.20 15.47
CA THR A 2 -48.88 -56.60 15.11
C THR A 2 -48.43 -56.91 13.66
N THR A 3 -47.54 -57.85 13.34
CA THR A 3 -47.23 -59.15 13.95
C THR A 3 -45.95 -59.71 13.29
N MET A 4 -45.19 -60.53 14.03
CA MET A 4 -44.08 -61.38 13.56
C MET A 4 -44.39 -62.22 12.31
N MET A 5 -43.36 -62.56 11.53
CA MET A 5 -43.07 -63.97 11.18
C MET A 5 -41.57 -64.19 10.89
N ILE A 6 -41.00 -65.07 11.71
CA ILE A 6 -39.72 -65.78 11.57
C ILE A 6 -39.99 -67.07 10.76
N THR A 7 -38.92 -67.68 10.23
CA THR A 7 -38.66 -69.11 9.90
C THR A 7 -38.27 -69.29 8.43
N THR A 8 -37.32 -70.13 7.97
CA THR A 8 -36.40 -71.17 8.50
C THR A 8 -35.47 -71.58 7.33
N LEU A 9 -34.13 -71.75 7.49
CA LEU A 9 -33.38 -72.99 7.82
C LEU A 9 -33.03 -73.94 6.64
N ARG A 10 -31.72 -74.12 6.35
CA ARG A 10 -30.92 -75.38 6.41
C ARG A 10 -29.57 -75.27 5.67
N ARG A 11 -28.43 -75.44 6.37
CA ARG A 11 -27.54 -76.65 6.47
C ARG A 11 -26.89 -77.02 5.12
N SER A 12 -25.57 -77.18 4.97
CA SER A 12 -24.52 -77.90 5.73
C SER A 12 -23.17 -77.60 5.01
N GLY A 13 -21.94 -77.62 5.53
CA GLY A 13 -21.25 -78.41 6.56
C GLY A 13 -19.91 -78.92 5.97
N LEU A 14 -18.89 -79.14 6.82
CA LEU A 14 -17.54 -79.76 6.61
C LEU A 14 -16.36 -78.77 6.34
N ARG A 15 -15.49 -78.43 7.30
CA ARG A 15 -14.35 -79.16 7.94
C ARG A 15 -13.19 -79.54 7.00
N GLN A 16 -12.04 -78.87 7.14
CA GLN A 16 -10.72 -79.39 7.61
C GLN A 16 -9.64 -78.30 7.39
N LYS A 17 -9.02 -77.80 8.46
CA LYS A 17 -7.65 -78.13 8.95
C LYS A 17 -6.53 -77.85 7.92
N GLU A 18 -5.73 -76.82 8.19
CA GLU A 18 -4.27 -76.97 8.20
C GLU A 18 -3.56 -75.90 9.06
N LEU A 19 -2.68 -76.39 9.94
CA LEU A 19 -1.88 -75.66 10.92
C LEU A 19 -0.46 -75.52 10.38
N ILE A 20 0.07 -74.31 10.12
CA ILE A 20 1.53 -74.12 10.02
C ILE A 20 1.98 -72.79 10.68
N LYS A 21 2.44 -72.93 11.92
CA LYS A 21 3.67 -72.40 12.56
C LYS A 21 4.06 -70.92 12.36
N ARG A 22 4.08 -70.19 13.49
CA ARG A 22 4.90 -68.97 13.69
C ARG A 22 6.39 -69.32 13.78
N PRO A 23 7.29 -68.35 13.52
CA PRO A 23 8.41 -68.18 14.45
C PRO A 23 8.61 -66.72 14.89
N ILE A 24 8.98 -66.61 16.16
CA ILE A 24 9.43 -65.44 16.90
C ILE A 24 10.87 -65.14 16.50
N TRP A 25 11.20 -63.93 16.06
CA TRP A 25 12.54 -63.33 16.25
C TRP A 25 12.48 -61.79 16.27
N ASN A 26 13.00 -61.26 17.37
CA ASN A 26 13.89 -60.09 17.45
C ASN A 26 13.34 -58.67 17.28
N ILE A 27 13.04 -58.12 18.45
CA ILE A 27 13.43 -56.79 18.92
C ILE A 27 14.88 -56.48 18.48
N ILE A 28 15.05 -55.51 17.56
CA ILE A 28 16.31 -54.79 17.27
C ILE A 28 15.96 -53.31 17.00
N PRO A 29 16.81 -52.33 17.40
CA PRO A 29 16.38 -51.12 18.10
C PRO A 29 15.94 -49.93 17.23
N CYS A 30 15.05 -49.12 17.80
CA CYS A 30 14.53 -47.83 17.28
C CYS A 30 15.57 -46.72 17.06
N VAL A 31 16.87 -47.03 17.05
CA VAL A 31 17.95 -46.03 16.96
C VAL A 31 18.36 -45.75 15.50
N LEU A 32 18.00 -46.60 14.53
CA LEU A 32 18.36 -46.38 13.12
C LEU A 32 17.38 -45.53 12.30
N ILE A 33 16.16 -45.24 12.81
CA ILE A 33 15.20 -44.40 12.07
C ILE A 33 15.57 -42.91 12.14
N ARG A 34 16.44 -42.50 13.07
CA ARG A 34 16.91 -41.10 13.16
C ARG A 34 17.92 -40.67 12.08
N ARG A 35 18.33 -41.54 11.14
CA ARG A 35 19.29 -41.18 10.08
C ARG A 35 18.74 -41.02 8.66
N LEU A 36 17.43 -41.19 8.42
CA LEU A 36 16.85 -41.05 7.07
C LEU A 36 15.66 -40.08 7.00
N ARG A 37 15.82 -38.91 7.63
CA ARG A 37 14.99 -37.75 7.29
C ARG A 37 15.87 -36.50 7.28
N GLN A 38 16.86 -36.48 6.39
CA GLN A 38 17.27 -35.20 5.84
C GLN A 38 16.22 -34.85 4.78
N PRO A 39 15.32 -33.87 5.02
CA PRO A 39 14.55 -33.32 3.91
C PRO A 39 15.58 -32.79 2.91
N ASN A 40 15.45 -33.16 1.63
CA ASN A 40 16.39 -32.78 0.56
C ASN A 40 16.77 -31.30 0.69
N THR A 41 17.93 -31.04 1.32
CA THR A 41 18.44 -29.71 1.63
C THR A 41 18.66 -28.90 0.36
N TYR A 42 18.81 -29.60 -0.77
CA TYR A 42 18.86 -29.04 -2.11
C TYR A 42 17.54 -28.40 -2.57
N HIS A 43 16.39 -29.06 -2.36
CA HIS A 43 15.08 -28.50 -2.75
C HIS A 43 14.71 -27.29 -1.88
N ALA A 44 14.97 -27.36 -0.57
CA ALA A 44 14.77 -26.22 0.32
C ALA A 44 15.62 -25.00 -0.10
N ARG A 45 16.87 -25.20 -0.50
CA ARG A 45 17.73 -24.13 -1.02
C ARG A 45 17.22 -23.56 -2.34
N LEU A 46 16.73 -24.40 -3.26
CA LEU A 46 16.17 -23.95 -4.53
C LEU A 46 14.91 -23.10 -4.32
N ASP A 47 14.04 -23.51 -3.39
CA ASP A 47 12.83 -22.77 -3.04
C ASP A 47 13.16 -21.42 -2.39
N GLU A 48 14.11 -21.39 -1.45
CA GLU A 48 14.62 -20.15 -0.86
C GLU A 48 15.23 -19.21 -1.92
N GLN A 49 16.00 -19.76 -2.86
CA GLN A 49 16.61 -18.99 -3.95
C GLN A 49 15.55 -18.42 -4.89
N HIS A 50 14.51 -19.21 -5.21
CA HIS A 50 13.38 -18.76 -6.03
C HIS A 50 12.59 -17.65 -5.34
N GLN A 51 12.27 -17.83 -4.05
CA GLN A 51 11.59 -16.80 -3.26
C GLN A 51 12.40 -15.51 -3.18
N ARG A 52 13.72 -15.61 -2.98
CA ARG A 52 14.62 -14.46 -2.97
C ARG A 52 14.63 -13.74 -4.31
N THR A 53 14.68 -14.48 -5.43
CA THR A 53 14.64 -13.87 -6.76
C THR A 53 13.30 -13.22 -7.07
N GLN A 54 12.18 -13.83 -6.66
CA GLN A 54 10.85 -13.23 -6.78
C GLN A 54 10.72 -11.95 -5.95
N TYR A 55 11.23 -11.97 -4.71
CA TYR A 55 11.27 -10.79 -3.85
C TYR A 55 12.11 -9.66 -4.45
N MET A 56 13.30 -9.99 -4.97
CA MET A 56 14.17 -9.00 -5.63
C MET A 56 13.55 -8.44 -6.92
N LYS A 57 12.80 -9.26 -7.69
CA LYS A 57 12.03 -8.79 -8.85
C LYS A 57 10.91 -7.84 -8.45
N LYS A 58 10.17 -8.13 -7.36
CA LYS A 58 9.14 -7.22 -6.82
C LYS A 58 9.74 -5.89 -6.36
N LEU A 59 10.86 -5.92 -5.64
CA LEU A 59 11.57 -4.71 -5.22
C LEU A 59 12.08 -3.90 -6.42
N LYS A 60 12.60 -4.58 -7.45
CA LYS A 60 13.05 -3.91 -8.67
C LYS A 60 11.89 -3.29 -9.44
N GLY A 61 10.77 -4.00 -9.59
CA GLY A 61 9.55 -3.48 -10.21
C GLY A 61 8.98 -2.28 -9.45
N GLN A 62 9.00 -2.31 -8.11
CA GLN A 62 8.62 -1.17 -7.28
C GLN A 62 9.58 0.01 -7.46
N LYS A 63 10.90 -0.21 -7.46
CA LYS A 63 11.89 0.85 -7.71
C LYS A 63 11.74 1.45 -9.09
N ASP A 64 11.55 0.63 -10.13
CA ASP A 64 11.40 1.08 -11.51
C ASP A 64 10.08 1.85 -11.70
N ALA A 65 8.98 1.41 -11.08
CA ALA A 65 7.73 2.16 -11.05
C ALA A 65 7.89 3.49 -10.30
N LEU A 66 8.61 3.50 -9.18
CA LEU A 66 8.87 4.69 -8.37
C LEU A 66 9.82 5.67 -9.09
N LEU A 67 10.76 5.17 -9.89
CA LEU A 67 11.61 5.97 -10.77
C LEU A 67 10.82 6.58 -11.94
N LYS A 68 9.85 5.85 -12.51
CA LYS A 68 8.93 6.38 -13.52
C LYS A 68 7.91 7.38 -12.94
N ALA A 69 7.61 7.27 -11.64
CA ALA A 69 6.79 8.23 -10.92
C ALA A 69 7.59 9.45 -10.39
N LYS A 70 8.92 9.48 -10.55
CA LYS A 70 9.69 10.68 -10.23
C LYS A 70 9.27 11.79 -11.18
N SER A 71 8.87 12.91 -10.58
CA SER A 71 8.58 14.13 -11.31
C SER A 71 9.76 14.52 -12.20
N SER A 72 9.47 15.20 -13.31
CA SER A 72 10.45 15.65 -14.32
C SER A 72 11.71 16.21 -13.64
N PRO A 73 12.93 15.92 -14.14
CA PRO A 73 14.16 16.49 -13.61
C PRO A 73 14.09 18.02 -13.43
N GLU A 74 13.36 18.70 -14.33
CA GLU A 74 13.09 20.13 -14.26
C GLU A 74 12.32 20.49 -12.98
N SER A 75 11.22 19.80 -12.67
CA SER A 75 10.46 20.02 -11.43
C SER A 75 11.32 19.86 -10.16
N GLN A 76 12.29 18.95 -10.17
CA GLN A 76 13.16 18.72 -9.01
C GLN A 76 14.14 19.89 -8.82
N TYR A 77 14.67 20.41 -9.92
CA TYR A 77 15.49 21.62 -9.91
C TYR A 77 14.69 22.84 -9.44
N GLU A 78 13.50 23.07 -9.98
CA GLU A 78 12.64 24.20 -9.61
C GLU A 78 12.29 24.17 -8.11
N ARG A 79 11.91 23.00 -7.58
CA ARG A 79 11.64 22.84 -6.13
C ARG A 79 12.88 23.12 -5.27
N SER A 80 14.06 22.69 -5.74
CA SER A 80 15.31 22.92 -5.02
C SER A 80 15.70 24.40 -5.02
N LEU A 81 15.35 25.13 -6.09
CA LEU A 81 15.54 26.58 -6.15
C LEU A 81 14.66 27.28 -5.12
N ILE A 82 13.36 26.94 -5.07
CA ILE A 82 12.41 27.51 -4.09
C ILE A 82 12.88 27.29 -2.65
N GLN A 83 13.41 26.11 -2.33
CA GLN A 83 13.91 25.83 -0.98
C GLN A 83 15.07 26.73 -0.54
N LYS A 84 15.83 27.30 -1.48
CA LYS A 84 16.95 28.20 -1.20
C LYS A 84 16.50 29.66 -1.05
N MET A 85 15.30 30.02 -1.50
CA MET A 85 14.79 31.39 -1.41
C MET A 85 14.53 31.76 0.06
N GLU A 86 14.82 33.00 0.42
CA GLU A 86 14.69 33.53 1.79
C GLU A 86 13.54 34.52 1.94
N SER A 87 13.02 35.05 0.83
CA SER A 87 11.92 36.01 0.79
C SER A 87 10.68 35.41 0.15
N ASP A 88 9.52 35.66 0.76
CA ASP A 88 8.24 35.34 0.13
C ASP A 88 8.03 36.05 -1.21
N LYS A 89 8.46 37.32 -1.33
CA LYS A 89 8.34 38.09 -2.58
C LYS A 89 9.10 37.42 -3.72
N GLU A 90 10.27 36.86 -3.43
CA GLU A 90 11.06 36.11 -4.39
C GLU A 90 10.32 34.85 -4.84
N ILE A 91 9.80 34.08 -3.87
CA ILE A 91 9.01 32.86 -4.12
C ILE A 91 7.78 33.19 -4.97
N ILE A 92 7.00 34.19 -4.59
CA ILE A 92 5.77 34.60 -5.29
C ILE A 92 6.08 35.08 -6.71
N ARG A 93 7.13 35.90 -6.88
CA ARG A 93 7.56 36.36 -8.21
C ARG A 93 7.94 35.18 -9.09
N TYR A 94 8.76 34.27 -8.57
CA TYR A 94 9.16 33.07 -9.30
C TYR A 94 7.96 32.21 -9.71
N LEU A 95 7.01 31.99 -8.80
CA LEU A 95 5.80 31.24 -9.11
C LEU A 95 4.89 31.91 -10.13
N LYS A 96 4.89 33.25 -10.23
CA LYS A 96 4.13 33.96 -11.26
C LYS A 96 4.77 33.79 -12.63
N GLU A 97 6.10 33.94 -12.70
CA GLU A 97 6.88 33.85 -13.94
C GLU A 97 7.06 32.41 -14.44
N SER A 98 6.98 31.40 -13.56
CA SER A 98 7.17 30.01 -13.94
C SER A 98 6.10 29.52 -14.93
N LEU A 99 6.49 28.73 -15.92
CA LEU A 99 5.55 28.05 -16.82
C LEU A 99 5.16 26.66 -16.33
N SER A 100 5.64 26.28 -15.14
CA SER A 100 5.44 24.97 -14.55
C SER A 100 3.98 24.75 -14.18
N GLN A 101 3.40 23.70 -14.76
CA GLN A 101 2.07 23.17 -14.46
C GLN A 101 2.12 22.14 -13.32
N ASP A 102 3.30 21.85 -12.78
CA ASP A 102 3.47 20.84 -11.74
C ASP A 102 3.04 21.39 -10.36
N ILE A 103 1.90 20.93 -9.86
CA ILE A 103 1.33 21.34 -8.57
C ILE A 103 2.30 21.16 -7.39
N SER A 104 3.21 20.20 -7.49
CA SER A 104 4.21 19.95 -6.45
C SER A 104 5.22 21.09 -6.29
N LEU A 105 5.44 21.91 -7.32
CA LEU A 105 6.25 23.11 -7.24
C LEU A 105 5.62 24.11 -6.26
N TYR A 106 4.31 24.32 -6.41
CA TYR A 106 3.51 25.17 -5.55
C TYR A 106 3.41 24.59 -4.14
N ALA A 107 3.31 23.27 -4.00
CA ALA A 107 3.41 22.61 -2.69
C ALA A 107 4.77 22.89 -2.00
N ALA A 108 5.88 22.80 -2.75
CA ALA A 108 7.20 23.14 -2.21
C ALA A 108 7.28 24.61 -1.77
N ALA A 109 6.65 25.53 -2.50
CA ALA A 109 6.55 26.94 -2.12
C ALA A 109 5.72 27.14 -0.84
N VAL A 110 4.57 26.48 -0.71
CA VAL A 110 3.76 26.52 0.51
C VAL A 110 4.58 26.07 1.71
N LYS A 111 5.30 24.94 1.58
CA LYS A 111 6.18 24.44 2.64
C LYS A 111 7.27 25.46 2.98
N ARG A 112 7.91 26.06 1.98
CA ARG A 112 8.99 27.04 2.21
C ARG A 112 8.49 28.32 2.87
N CYS A 113 7.40 28.89 2.37
CA CYS A 113 6.71 30.00 3.02
C CYS A 113 6.31 29.64 4.45
N SER A 114 5.99 28.36 4.70
CA SER A 114 5.69 27.90 6.05
C SER A 114 6.89 27.93 6.98
N GLU A 115 8.02 27.41 6.54
CA GLU A 115 9.29 27.45 7.29
C GLU A 115 9.71 28.89 7.61
N LEU A 116 9.46 29.82 6.69
CA LEU A 116 9.78 31.24 6.83
C LEU A 116 8.70 32.07 7.53
N LYS A 117 7.60 31.46 7.99
CA LYS A 117 6.47 32.11 8.70
C LYS A 117 5.69 33.15 7.87
N TYR A 118 5.74 33.05 6.55
CA TYR A 118 5.04 33.96 5.63
C TYR A 118 3.64 33.45 5.30
N HIS A 119 2.71 33.64 6.23
CA HIS A 119 1.36 33.06 6.13
C HIS A 119 0.47 33.68 5.05
N ASN A 120 0.57 34.99 4.84
CA ASN A 120 -0.18 35.68 3.78
C ASN A 120 0.21 35.20 2.38
N SER A 121 1.43 34.70 2.21
CA SER A 121 1.95 34.21 0.94
C SER A 121 1.31 32.88 0.55
N ILE A 122 0.84 32.07 1.51
CA ILE A 122 0.07 30.85 1.19
C ILE A 122 -1.20 31.20 0.41
N ILE A 123 -1.91 32.27 0.80
CA ILE A 123 -3.13 32.73 0.11
C ILE A 123 -2.78 33.12 -1.33
N GLN A 124 -1.71 33.89 -1.52
CA GLN A 124 -1.26 34.26 -2.87
C GLN A 124 -0.86 33.05 -3.72
N ILE A 125 -0.28 32.01 -3.13
CA ILE A 125 0.05 30.77 -3.85
C ILE A 125 -1.23 30.08 -4.33
N ILE A 126 -2.30 30.05 -3.51
CA ILE A 126 -3.61 29.51 -3.91
C ILE A 126 -4.16 30.30 -5.10
N ASP A 127 -4.13 31.62 -5.05
CA ASP A 127 -4.60 32.48 -6.13
C ASP A 127 -3.80 32.26 -7.43
N ILE A 128 -2.48 32.03 -7.32
CA ILE A 128 -1.64 31.72 -8.49
C ILE A 128 -2.03 30.37 -9.09
N VAL A 129 -2.21 29.32 -8.26
CA VAL A 129 -2.62 28.00 -8.75
C VAL A 129 -3.98 28.07 -9.45
N GLN A 130 -4.93 28.80 -8.88
CA GLN A 130 -6.27 28.99 -9.47
C GLN A 130 -6.22 29.80 -10.76
N SER A 131 -5.50 30.93 -10.80
CA SER A 131 -5.37 31.78 -11.99
C SER A 131 -4.63 31.10 -13.15
N LYS A 132 -3.72 30.17 -12.85
CA LYS A 132 -3.05 29.33 -13.86
C LYS A 132 -3.87 28.11 -14.27
N HIS A 133 -5.08 27.94 -13.72
CA HIS A 133 -5.95 26.79 -13.95
C HIS A 133 -5.27 25.44 -13.69
N ILE A 134 -4.32 25.40 -12.75
CA ILE A 134 -3.61 24.18 -12.40
C ILE A 134 -4.53 23.35 -11.49
N PRO A 135 -4.87 22.10 -11.85
CA PRO A 135 -5.75 21.26 -11.05
C PRO A 135 -5.05 20.89 -9.74
N PRO A 136 -5.51 21.38 -8.57
CA PRO A 136 -4.87 21.07 -7.32
C PRO A 136 -5.22 19.63 -6.89
N ASN A 137 -4.29 18.96 -6.23
CA ASN A 137 -4.49 17.59 -5.75
C ASN A 137 -4.72 17.56 -4.23
N VAL A 138 -5.15 16.40 -3.73
CA VAL A 138 -5.41 16.18 -2.29
C VAL A 138 -4.18 16.48 -1.43
N ILE A 139 -2.97 16.18 -1.93
CA ILE A 139 -1.71 16.46 -1.22
C ILE A 139 -1.53 17.96 -1.02
N PHE A 140 -1.76 18.77 -2.05
CA PHE A 140 -1.66 20.22 -2.00
C PHE A 140 -2.69 20.83 -1.05
N TYR A 141 -3.95 20.40 -1.12
CA TYR A 141 -4.99 20.87 -0.20
C TYR A 141 -4.67 20.53 1.25
N ASN A 142 -4.29 19.28 1.54
CA ASN A 142 -3.95 18.86 2.89
C ASN A 142 -2.76 19.66 3.45
N MET A 143 -1.77 19.96 2.61
CA MET A 143 -0.63 20.78 3.00
C MET A 143 -1.05 22.20 3.40
N ILE A 144 -1.91 22.85 2.62
CA ILE A 144 -2.43 24.18 2.96
C ILE A 144 -3.21 24.14 4.27
N LEU A 145 -4.16 23.20 4.41
CA LEU A 145 -4.98 23.09 5.61
C LEU A 145 -4.12 22.86 6.86
N TYR A 146 -3.11 22.00 6.75
CA TYR A 146 -2.15 21.75 7.82
C TYR A 146 -1.38 23.01 8.24
N HIS A 147 -0.82 23.75 7.28
CA HIS A 147 -0.05 24.95 7.60
C HIS A 147 -0.91 26.10 8.12
N LEU A 148 -2.15 26.24 7.63
CA LEU A 148 -3.11 27.20 8.18
C LEU A 148 -3.46 26.87 9.63
N CYS A 149 -3.61 25.58 9.96
CA CYS A 149 -3.85 25.11 11.33
C CYS A 149 -2.68 25.45 12.27
N ILE A 150 -1.43 25.25 11.83
CA ILE A 150 -0.22 25.55 12.64
C ILE A 150 -0.12 27.03 13.01
N TRP A 151 -0.73 27.91 12.22
CA TRP A 151 -0.65 29.35 12.41
C TRP A 151 -1.93 29.98 12.94
N ASP A 152 -2.81 29.17 13.54
CA ASP A 152 -4.07 29.59 14.11
C ASP A 152 -4.97 30.35 13.11
N LYS A 153 -4.85 30.03 11.81
CA LYS A 153 -5.69 30.59 10.74
C LYS A 153 -6.92 29.72 10.50
N PHE A 154 -7.63 29.37 11.58
CA PHE A 154 -8.77 28.44 11.54
C PHE A 154 -9.92 28.93 10.66
N ASP A 155 -10.20 30.23 10.63
CA ASP A 155 -11.26 30.79 9.77
C ASP A 155 -10.95 30.58 8.28
N LEU A 156 -9.70 30.81 7.87
CA LEU A 156 -9.23 30.56 6.51
C LEU A 156 -9.20 29.06 6.21
N GLN A 157 -8.71 28.24 7.15
CA GLN A 157 -8.70 26.79 7.01
C GLN A 157 -10.11 26.26 6.77
N LYS A 158 -11.08 26.69 7.60
CA LYS A 158 -12.49 26.34 7.45
C LYS A 158 -13.00 26.79 6.10
N HIS A 159 -12.80 28.06 5.74
CA HIS A 159 -13.21 28.60 4.44
C HIS A 159 -12.75 27.73 3.27
N TYR A 160 -11.46 27.40 3.20
CA TYR A 160 -10.93 26.56 2.12
C TYR A 160 -11.42 25.12 2.19
N PHE A 161 -11.58 24.54 3.38
CA PHE A 161 -12.16 23.21 3.53
C PHE A 161 -13.60 23.15 2.99
N GLN A 162 -14.43 24.14 3.33
CA GLN A 162 -15.80 24.21 2.81
C GLN A 162 -15.83 24.39 1.30
N GLN A 163 -14.96 25.26 0.78
CA GLN A 163 -14.86 25.49 -0.66
C GLN A 163 -14.43 24.25 -1.44
N TRP A 164 -13.49 23.45 -0.93
CA TRP A 164 -12.93 22.32 -1.66
C TRP A 164 -13.68 21.01 -1.44
N PHE A 165 -14.31 20.82 -0.28
CA PHE A 165 -14.87 19.51 0.11
C PHE A 165 -16.36 19.55 0.39
N GLU A 166 -16.86 20.52 1.17
CA GLU A 166 -18.29 20.53 1.55
C GLU A 166 -19.20 20.87 0.37
N LYS A 167 -18.87 21.90 -0.43
CA LYS A 167 -19.67 22.29 -1.59
C LYS A 167 -19.74 21.22 -2.69
N GLN A 168 -18.79 20.28 -2.74
CA GLN A 168 -18.82 19.18 -3.69
C GLN A 168 -19.79 18.05 -3.28
N GLN A 169 -20.09 17.94 -1.99
CA GLN A 169 -20.99 16.92 -1.45
C GLN A 169 -22.47 17.24 -1.77
N ASP A 170 -22.83 18.52 -1.85
CA ASP A 170 -24.19 18.93 -2.24
C ASP A 170 -24.48 18.67 -3.72
N GLN A 171 -23.50 18.84 -4.61
CA GLN A 171 -23.66 18.55 -6.04
C GLN A 171 -23.85 17.07 -6.35
N THR A 172 -23.19 16.18 -5.62
CA THR A 172 -23.32 14.73 -5.80
C THR A 172 -24.66 14.21 -5.30
N ASN A 173 -25.22 14.82 -4.24
CA ASN A 173 -26.54 14.46 -3.72
C ASN A 173 -27.69 14.91 -4.64
N HIS A 174 -27.53 16.01 -5.39
CA HIS A 174 -28.55 16.48 -6.34
C HIS A 174 -28.56 15.77 -7.70
N GLN A 175 -27.51 15.02 -8.06
CA GLN A 175 -27.48 14.19 -9.27
C GLN A 175 -28.03 12.77 -9.06
N LEU A 176 -28.36 12.40 -7.82
CA LEU A 176 -28.88 11.09 -7.43
C LEU A 176 -30.36 11.11 -7.02
N LEU A 177 -31.06 12.23 -7.24
CA LEU A 177 -32.52 12.41 -7.08
C LEU A 177 -33.17 12.67 -8.44
#